data_AF-A0A969MS61-F1
#
_entry.id   AF-A0A969MS61-F1
#
_cell.length_a   1.000
_cell.length_b   1.000
_cell.length_c   1.000
_cell.angle_alpha   90.00
_cell.angle_beta   90.00
_cell.angle_gamma   90.00
#
_symmetry.space_group_name_H-M   'P 1'
#
loop_
_entity.id
_entity.type
_entity.pdbx_description
1 polymer ?
#
loop_
_entity_poly.entity_id
_entity_poly.type
_entity_poly.pdbx_seq_one_letter_code
_entity_poly.pdbx_strand_id
1 'polypeptide(L)' 'MHQITLIRKTLQPHLADWHGARVTFLALFLVALFRVKTVNLAQLATGFAGVAKTESL' A
#
# COMPACT_ATOMS: atom_id res chain seq x y z
N MET A 1 7.55 -13.29 6.55
CA MET A 1 7.60 -12.15 7.49
C MET A 1 8.65 -11.11 7.13
N HIS A 2 9.86 -11.50 6.69
CA HIS A 2 10.94 -10.56 6.32
C HIS A 2 10.53 -9.47 5.31
N GLN A 3 9.81 -9.83 4.25
CA GLN A 3 9.35 -8.89 3.21
C GLN A 3 8.37 -7.82 3.74
N ILE A 4 7.47 -8.20 4.65
CA ILE A 4 6.51 -7.27 5.27
C ILE A 4 7.25 -6.27 6.16
N THR A 5 8.29 -6.71 6.88
CA THR A 5 9.12 -5.84 7.71
C THR A 5 9.91 -4.84 6.87
N LEU A 6 10.42 -5.25 5.71
CA LEU A 6 11.11 -4.35 4.78
C LEU A 6 10.14 -3.30 4.21
N ILE A 7 9.00 -3.74 3.68
CA ILE A 7 7.95 -2.86 3.15
C ILE A 7 7.52 -1.86 4.24
N ARG A 8 7.24 -2.33 5.46
CA ARG A 8 6.91 -1.47 6.60
C ARG A 8 8.00 -0.42 6.86
N LYS A 9 9.28 -0.83 6.93
CA LYS A 9 10.40 0.09 7.16
C LYS A 9 10.55 1.11 6.04
N THR A 10 10.33 0.72 4.79
CA THR A 10 10.39 1.60 3.62
C THR A 10 9.22 2.59 3.61
N LEU A 11 8.00 2.17 3.97
CA LEU A 11 6.81 3.03 3.98
C LEU A 11 6.77 3.96 5.20
N GLN A 12 7.33 3.56 6.33
CA GLN A 12 7.31 4.33 7.57
C GLN A 12 7.82 5.79 7.46
N PRO A 13 8.92 6.10 6.76
CA PRO A 13 9.35 7.49 6.55
C PRO A 13 8.42 8.30 5.62
N HIS A 14 7.71 7.66 4.70
CA HIS A 14 6.78 8.33 3.79
C HIS A 14 5.37 8.55 4.40
N LEU A 15 5.07 7.85 5.49
CA LEU A 15 3.79 7.93 6.19
C LEU A 15 4.02 8.33 7.66
N ALA A 16 4.69 9.48 7.85
CA ALA A 16 5.12 9.99 9.16
C ALA A 16 3.98 10.08 10.19
N ASP A 17 2.75 10.37 9.76
CA ASP A 17 1.57 10.49 10.64
C ASP A 17 0.85 9.16 10.91
N TRP A 18 1.31 8.03 10.35
CA TRP A 18 0.63 6.75 10.48
C TRP A 18 1.17 5.90 11.62
N HIS A 19 0.25 5.46 12.49
CA HIS A 19 0.56 4.48 13.53
C HIS A 19 1.08 3.16 12.94
N GLY A 20 2.01 2.51 13.65
CA GLY A 20 2.69 1.29 13.17
C GLY A 20 1.76 0.13 12.76
N ALA A 21 0.56 0.05 13.35
CA ALA A 21 -0.48 -0.91 12.97
C ALA A 21 -1.05 -0.62 11.55
N ARG A 22 -1.27 0.64 11.19
CA ARG A 22 -1.75 1.05 9.86
C ARG A 22 -0.71 0.74 8.78
N VAL A 23 0.56 1.03 9.08
CA VAL A 23 1.67 0.72 8.15
C VAL A 23 1.84 -0.80 7.99
N THR A 24 1.65 -1.57 9.06
CA THR A 24 1.70 -3.04 9.00
C THR A 24 0.54 -3.61 8.18
N PHE A 25 -0.67 -3.07 8.35
CA PHE A 25 -1.82 -3.43 7.52
C PHE A 25 -1.56 -3.14 6.03
N LEU A 26 -1.05 -1.95 5.71
CA LEU A 26 -0.74 -1.57 4.34
C LEU A 26 0.32 -2.49 3.71
N ALA A 27 1.36 -2.84 4.47
CA ALA A 27 2.38 -3.77 4.00
C ALA A 27 1.82 -5.18 3.72
N LEU A 28 0.92 -5.67 4.59
CA LEU A 28 0.21 -6.94 4.38
C LEU A 28 -0.71 -6.88 3.17
N PHE A 29 -1.44 -5.78 3.00
CA PHE A 29 -2.33 -5.54 1.87
C PHE A 29 -1.58 -5.56 0.54
N LEU A 30 -0.48 -4.81 0.43
CA LEU A 30 0.37 -4.81 -0.76
C LEU A 30 0.90 -6.21 -1.08
N VAL A 31 1.40 -6.94 -0.09
CA VAL A 31 1.87 -8.32 -0.29
C VAL A 31 0.76 -9.25 -0.77
N ALA A 32 -0.46 -9.09 -0.26
CA ALA A 32 -1.62 -9.84 -0.73
C ALA A 32 -1.96 -9.51 -2.19
N LEU A 33 -1.92 -8.23 -2.58
CA LEU A 33 -2.15 -7.81 -3.97
C LEU A 33 -1.13 -8.44 -4.92
N PHE A 34 0.16 -8.40 -4.57
CA PHE A 34 1.22 -9.01 -5.39
C PHE A 34 1.10 -10.53 -5.44
N ARG A 35 0.69 -11.19 -4.35
CA ARG A 35 0.51 -12.65 -4.32
C ARG A 35 -0.66 -13.15 -5.14
N VAL A 36 -1.77 -12.40 -5.19
CA VAL A 36 -2.97 -12.81 -5.91
C VAL A 36 -2.74 -12.75 -7.43
N LYS A 37 -1.68 -12.10 -7.92
CA LYS A 37 -1.16 -12.07 -9.31
C LYS A 37 -2.12 -11.51 -10.37
N THR A 38 -3.43 -11.50 -10.10
CA THR A 38 -4.52 -11.11 -11.00
C THR A 38 -5.31 -9.93 -10.47
N VAL A 39 -4.77 -9.16 -9.53
CA VAL A 39 -5.51 -8.00 -9.04
C VAL A 39 -5.47 -6.90 -10.09
N ASN A 40 -6.62 -6.68 -10.72
CA ASN A 40 -6.80 -5.59 -11.64
C ASN A 40 -6.75 -4.27 -10.85
N LEU A 41 -5.62 -3.59 -10.95
CA LEU A 41 -5.39 -2.31 -10.26
C LEU A 41 -6.42 -1.25 -10.67
N ALA A 42 -7.00 -1.34 -11.87
CA ALA A 42 -8.08 -0.45 -12.30
C ALA A 42 -9.40 -0.73 -11.55
N GLN A 43 -9.72 -2.00 -11.25
CA GLN A 43 -10.88 -2.33 -10.40
C GLN A 43 -10.65 -2.00 -8.93
N LEU A 44 -9.41 -2.08 -8.45
CA LEU A 44 -9.08 -1.57 -7.11
C LEU A 44 -9.27 -0.06 -7.03
N ALA A 45 -8.83 0.69 -8.06
CA ALA A 45 -8.97 2.13 -8.12
C ALA A 45 -10.44 2.58 -8.00
N THR A 46 -11.40 1.82 -8.55
CA THR A 46 -12.84 2.16 -8.41
C THR A 46 -13.36 1.99 -6.99
N GLY A 47 -12.68 1.22 -6.13
CA GLY A 47 -13.04 1.07 -4.72
C GLY A 47 -12.50 2.18 -3.81
N PHE A 48 -11.52 2.98 -4.28
CA PHE A 48 -11.05 4.13 -3.54
C PHE A 48 -12.01 5.30 -3.76
N ALA A 49 -12.50 5.89 -2.66
CA ALA A 49 -13.41 7.04 -2.70
C ALA A 49 -12.75 8.36 -3.15
N GLY A 50 -11.47 8.34 -3.56
CA GLY A 50 -10.68 9.52 -3.90
C GLY A 50 -10.15 9.47 -5.33
N VAL A 51 -10.13 10.63 -5.99
CA VAL A 51 -9.47 10.78 -7.30
C VAL A 51 -7.96 10.81 -7.07
N ALA A 52 -7.23 9.85 -7.63
CA ALA A 52 -5.77 9.86 -7.61
C ALA A 52 -5.28 11.11 -8.35
N LYS A 53 -4.47 11.95 -7.67
CA LYS A 53 -3.88 13.13 -8.28
C LYS A 53 -2.73 12.68 -9.19
N THR A 54 -2.76 13.10 -10.45
CA THR A 54 -1.67 12.86 -11.39
C THR A 54 -0.37 13.44 -10.82
N GLU A 55 0.71 12.66 -10.93
CA GLU A 55 2.05 13.09 -10.55
C GLU A 55 2.32 14.47 -11.17
N SER A 56 2.61 15.44 -10.32
CA SER A 56 2.96 16.79 -10.75
C SER A 56 4.48 16.79 -11.01
N LEU A 57 4.85 17.03 -12.27
CA LEU A 57 6.22 17.15 -12.76
C LEU A 57 6.98 18.30 -12.06
#